data_AF-A0A524I8K3-F1
#
_entry.id   AF-A0A524I8K3-F1
#
_cell.length_a   1.000
_cell.length_b   1.000
_cell.length_c   1.000
_cell.angle_alpha   90.00
_cell.angle_beta   90.00
_cell.angle_gamma   90.00
#
_symmetry.space_group_name_H-M   'P 1'
#
loop_
_entity.id
_entity.type
_entity.pdbx_description
1 polymer ?
#
loop_
_entity_poly.entity_id
_entity_poly.type
_entity_poly.pdbx_seq_one_letter_code
_entity_poly.pdbx_strand_id
1 'polypeptide(L)'
;MSRAGRYALGAMGLAIAVLALTPDGSTASAVQDAKHSVWDGNRTTPAHLIPLRDENDEPIIPTEKNPLPYSARFTCGPCHDYKTIQGGWHFSAMTATKSGRPGEPWIRFDPKTGTILPLSYRKWPGSFDPKTVGLTAWDFTLLFGRHMPGSGPAEPSDEEVLAHPEARWNVSGKAEANCLACHNKSARQDPSEWAKQILRENLRWAATAAGGVGEVGGMASRLKETWDVYDGPNLDDHEWAIVPSVKYRTADFDSKHRTFFDLNYQPSDDRCLACHSVSPKDEARWNADADVHSTAGLKCADCHRNDLGHAIVRGYEGEAAETGNRTAGSFTCRGCHLGENEAGEKSVVPGRLGAPYPKHTGLPLVHFKRLACTVCHSGSMPKEGFTRVRTSRANRLGIYGVAKWSTDLPAVIEPVYAKDERNKIAPHRLVWPAFWAKMSGKEVVPLKPE
;
A
#
# COMPACT_ATOMS: atom_id res chain seq x y z
N MET A 1 79.54 -7.87 6.64
CA MET A 1 79.59 -9.29 7.08
C MET A 1 78.60 -10.04 6.17
N SER A 2 79.10 -10.51 5.01
CA SER A 2 79.27 -11.94 4.66
C SER A 2 77.94 -12.63 4.35
N ARG A 3 77.62 -13.21 3.19
CA ARG A 3 78.27 -13.54 1.89
C ARG A 3 77.07 -13.84 0.95
N ALA A 4 76.93 -13.27 -0.24
CA ALA A 4 77.61 -13.59 -1.50
C ALA A 4 77.28 -14.98 -2.11
N GLY A 5 76.85 -14.98 -3.38
CA GLY A 5 76.66 -16.18 -4.24
C GLY A 5 75.59 -15.96 -5.32
N ARG A 6 75.70 -15.15 -6.39
CA ARG A 6 76.66 -15.06 -7.52
C ARG A 6 76.50 -16.15 -8.62
N TYR A 7 76.06 -15.67 -9.80
CA TYR A 7 76.44 -16.03 -11.19
C TYR A 7 75.84 -17.31 -11.81
N ALA A 8 75.58 -17.42 -13.13
CA ALA A 8 75.97 -16.64 -14.32
C ALA A 8 75.21 -17.12 -15.59
N LEU A 9 75.19 -16.26 -16.62
CA LEU A 9 75.19 -16.49 -18.11
C LEU A 9 74.28 -17.59 -18.70
N GLY A 10 73.52 -17.40 -19.79
CA GLY A 10 73.63 -16.51 -20.94
C GLY A 10 73.54 -17.36 -22.22
N ALA A 11 72.68 -17.03 -23.19
CA ALA A 11 72.85 -17.30 -24.63
C ALA A 11 71.63 -16.85 -25.45
N MET A 12 71.94 -16.23 -26.58
CA MET A 12 71.07 -15.86 -27.70
C MET A 12 70.46 -17.09 -28.39
N GLY A 13 69.34 -16.88 -29.10
CA GLY A 13 69.19 -17.46 -30.44
C GLY A 13 67.85 -18.09 -30.80
N LEU A 14 67.27 -17.55 -31.88
CA LEU A 14 66.31 -18.10 -32.83
C LEU A 14 64.81 -18.19 -32.47
N ALA A 15 64.08 -17.34 -33.19
CA ALA A 15 62.68 -17.52 -33.55
C ALA A 15 62.51 -18.70 -34.51
N ILE A 16 61.57 -19.60 -34.21
CA ILE A 16 60.75 -20.33 -35.19
C ILE A 16 59.33 -20.40 -34.61
N ALA A 17 58.37 -19.85 -35.36
CA ALA A 17 56.96 -19.86 -35.08
C ALA A 17 56.39 -21.29 -35.11
N VAL A 18 55.34 -21.57 -34.32
CA VAL A 18 54.19 -22.41 -34.73
C VAL A 18 53.08 -22.36 -33.67
N LEU A 19 51.89 -22.05 -34.17
CA LEU A 19 50.52 -22.28 -33.68
C LEU A 19 50.05 -21.69 -32.34
N ALA A 20 49.10 -20.77 -32.50
CA ALA A 20 48.19 -20.25 -31.51
C ALA A 20 47.32 -21.34 -30.86
N LEU A 21 47.36 -21.39 -29.53
CA LEU A 21 46.28 -21.85 -28.64
C LEU A 21 46.40 -20.98 -27.38
N THR A 22 45.57 -19.96 -27.27
CA THR A 22 45.48 -19.07 -26.10
C THR A 22 44.94 -19.84 -24.89
N PRO A 23 45.59 -19.74 -23.71
CA PRO A 23 45.04 -20.24 -22.46
C PRO A 23 44.12 -19.19 -21.82
N ASP A 24 43.06 -19.70 -21.16
CA ASP A 24 42.41 -19.13 -19.99
C ASP A 24 42.09 -17.63 -19.99
N GLY A 25 41.05 -17.28 -20.75
CA GLY A 25 40.20 -16.14 -20.43
C GLY A 25 39.14 -16.58 -19.42
N SER A 26 39.51 -16.78 -18.16
CA SER A 26 38.56 -16.78 -17.06
C SER A 26 38.00 -15.36 -16.93
N THR A 27 36.98 -15.07 -17.73
CA THR A 27 36.11 -13.92 -17.47
C THR A 27 35.53 -14.14 -16.10
N ALA A 28 36.06 -13.44 -15.12
CA ALA A 28 35.39 -13.20 -13.86
C ALA A 28 34.00 -12.70 -14.24
N SER A 29 33.02 -13.59 -14.12
CA SER A 29 31.61 -13.22 -14.14
C SER A 29 31.49 -12.20 -13.02
N ALA A 30 31.37 -10.93 -13.39
CA ALA A 30 30.91 -9.91 -12.49
C ALA A 30 29.55 -10.41 -12.04
N VAL A 31 29.50 -10.97 -10.83
CA VAL A 31 28.27 -11.20 -10.10
C VAL A 31 27.56 -9.85 -10.17
N GLN A 32 26.43 -9.82 -10.87
CA GLN A 32 25.53 -8.67 -10.86
C GLN A 32 24.98 -8.57 -9.43
N ASP A 33 25.77 -7.96 -8.56
CA ASP A 33 25.43 -7.72 -7.17
C ASP A 33 24.26 -6.74 -7.14
N ALA A 34 23.12 -7.26 -6.64
CA ALA A 34 21.86 -6.64 -6.28
C ALA A 34 21.46 -5.31 -6.98
N LYS A 35 20.34 -5.34 -7.71
CA LYS A 35 19.53 -4.17 -8.15
C LYS A 35 18.95 -3.34 -6.98
N HIS A 36 19.56 -3.33 -5.81
CA HIS A 36 19.10 -2.61 -4.64
C HIS A 36 20.03 -1.45 -4.36
N SER A 37 19.50 -0.22 -4.39
CA SER A 37 20.23 0.94 -3.90
C SER A 37 20.54 0.74 -2.41
N VAL A 38 21.82 0.63 -2.09
CA VAL A 38 22.29 0.59 -0.70
C VAL A 38 22.36 2.03 -0.21
N TRP A 39 21.74 2.32 0.93
CA TRP A 39 21.82 3.64 1.55
C TRP A 39 23.27 3.95 1.93
N ASP A 40 23.84 5.00 1.34
CA ASP A 40 25.21 5.46 1.56
C ASP A 40 25.38 6.34 2.81
N GLY A 41 24.30 6.51 3.59
CA GLY A 41 24.26 7.38 4.78
C GLY A 41 23.79 8.82 4.47
N ASN A 42 23.65 9.19 3.20
CA ASN A 42 23.20 10.52 2.82
C ASN A 42 21.68 10.68 3.03
N ARG A 43 21.27 11.85 3.51
CA ARG A 43 19.85 12.17 3.76
C ARG A 43 19.17 12.88 2.59
N THR A 44 19.90 13.17 1.51
CA THR A 44 19.31 13.75 0.30
C THR A 44 18.47 12.70 -0.44
N THR A 45 17.23 13.05 -0.76
CA THR A 45 16.42 12.26 -1.70
C THR A 45 16.92 12.52 -3.13
N PRO A 46 17.26 11.48 -3.91
CA PRO A 46 17.63 11.65 -5.31
C PRO A 46 16.52 12.34 -6.11
N ALA A 47 16.89 13.15 -7.09
CA ALA A 47 15.94 13.72 -8.02
C ALA A 47 15.35 12.61 -8.91
N HIS A 48 14.03 12.43 -8.88
CA HIS A 48 13.34 11.45 -9.70
C HIS A 48 13.01 12.04 -11.08
N LEU A 49 14.06 12.33 -11.86
CA LEU A 49 13.95 12.74 -13.26
C LEU A 49 14.23 11.53 -14.15
N ILE A 50 13.18 10.76 -14.45
CA ILE A 50 13.26 9.43 -15.03
C ILE A 50 12.34 9.29 -16.26
N PRO A 51 12.65 8.40 -17.23
CA PRO A 51 11.72 8.10 -18.30
C PRO A 51 10.43 7.47 -17.75
N LEU A 52 9.28 7.83 -18.32
CA LEU A 52 8.04 7.10 -18.07
C LEU A 52 7.98 5.87 -18.96
N ARG A 53 7.43 4.78 -18.41
CA ARG A 53 7.19 3.54 -19.14
C ARG A 53 5.78 3.05 -18.94
N ASP A 54 5.22 2.41 -19.95
CA ASP A 54 3.89 1.80 -19.89
C ASP A 54 3.94 0.34 -19.38
N GLU A 55 2.79 -0.34 -19.42
CA GLU A 55 2.65 -1.73 -18.97
C GLU A 55 3.36 -2.76 -19.85
N ASN A 56 3.86 -2.37 -21.03
CA ASN A 56 4.64 -3.21 -21.92
C ASN A 56 6.15 -2.93 -21.80
N ASP A 57 6.57 -2.11 -20.83
CA ASP A 57 7.93 -1.62 -20.68
C ASP A 57 8.40 -0.74 -21.87
N GLU A 58 7.46 -0.12 -22.60
CA GLU A 58 7.77 0.82 -23.68
C GLU A 58 7.90 2.25 -23.15
N PRO A 59 8.87 3.06 -23.64
CA PRO A 59 8.97 4.46 -23.25
C PRO A 59 7.74 5.26 -23.66
N ILE A 60 7.19 6.04 -22.74
CA ILE A 60 6.08 6.96 -23.04
C ILE A 60 6.64 8.28 -23.56
N ILE A 61 6.30 8.62 -24.81
CA ILE A 61 6.64 9.91 -25.40
C ILE A 61 5.36 10.78 -25.45
N PRO A 62 5.35 11.97 -24.82
CA PRO A 62 4.12 12.74 -24.62
C PRO A 62 3.50 13.29 -25.92
N THR A 63 4.24 13.25 -27.04
CA THR A 63 3.78 13.69 -28.36
C THR A 63 3.28 12.56 -29.24
N GLU A 64 3.35 11.31 -28.77
CA GLU A 64 2.73 10.19 -29.47
C GLU A 64 1.22 10.34 -29.53
N LYS A 65 0.61 9.74 -30.57
CA LYS A 65 -0.82 9.92 -30.85
C LYS A 65 -1.70 9.31 -29.76
N ASN A 66 -1.36 8.11 -29.28
CA ASN A 66 -2.14 7.33 -28.33
C ASN A 66 -1.22 6.70 -27.26
N PRO A 67 -0.55 7.49 -26.41
CA PRO A 67 0.36 6.94 -25.42
C PRO A 67 -0.42 6.18 -24.34
N LEU A 68 0.13 5.04 -23.89
CA LEU A 68 -0.42 4.25 -22.80
C LEU A 68 -0.20 4.95 -21.43
N PRO A 69 -1.00 4.60 -20.40
CA PRO A 69 -0.78 5.10 -19.05
C PRO A 69 0.55 4.60 -18.47
N TYR A 70 1.10 5.36 -17.53
CA TYR A 70 2.34 4.97 -16.88
C TYR A 70 2.12 3.70 -16.02
N SER A 71 3.08 2.78 -16.11
CA SER A 71 3.21 1.62 -15.23
C SER A 71 4.18 1.94 -14.10
N ALA A 72 3.73 1.78 -12.85
CA ALA A 72 4.59 1.88 -11.69
C ALA A 72 5.64 0.76 -11.69
N ARG A 73 5.27 -0.43 -12.16
CA ARG A 73 6.16 -1.58 -12.29
C ARG A 73 7.37 -1.27 -13.17
N PHE A 74 7.16 -0.69 -14.34
CA PHE A 74 8.25 -0.45 -15.30
C PHE A 74 8.89 0.93 -15.16
N THR A 75 8.16 1.93 -14.67
CA THR A 75 8.73 3.27 -14.42
C THR A 75 9.61 3.27 -13.16
N CYS A 76 9.17 2.64 -12.07
CA CYS A 76 9.90 2.64 -10.80
C CYS A 76 10.81 1.40 -10.63
N GLY A 77 10.47 0.29 -11.28
CA GLY A 77 11.16 -1.01 -11.23
C GLY A 77 12.67 -0.99 -11.46
N PRO A 78 13.22 -0.12 -12.33
CA PRO A 78 14.67 -0.04 -12.52
C PRO A 78 15.45 0.32 -11.25
N CYS A 79 14.82 0.99 -10.28
CA CYS A 79 15.45 1.43 -9.03
C CYS A 79 14.86 0.79 -7.77
N HIS A 80 13.64 0.27 -7.85
CA HIS A 80 12.92 -0.33 -6.72
C HIS A 80 12.37 -1.70 -7.11
N ASP A 81 12.72 -2.76 -6.37
CA ASP A 81 12.19 -4.09 -6.66
C ASP A 81 10.68 -4.16 -6.38
N TYR A 82 9.90 -4.06 -7.45
CA TYR A 82 8.45 -4.05 -7.41
C TYR A 82 7.88 -5.32 -6.76
N LYS A 83 8.51 -6.48 -6.96
CA LYS A 83 8.06 -7.75 -6.36
C LYS A 83 8.22 -7.74 -4.84
N THR A 84 9.34 -7.23 -4.33
CA THR A 84 9.55 -7.02 -2.89
C THR A 84 8.50 -6.07 -2.31
N ILE A 85 8.19 -4.97 -3.00
CA ILE A 85 7.15 -4.00 -2.57
C ILE A 85 5.78 -4.66 -2.46
N GLN A 86 5.38 -5.49 -3.45
CA GLN A 86 4.09 -6.18 -3.46
C GLN A 86 3.89 -7.13 -2.25
N GLY A 87 4.96 -7.53 -1.57
CA GLY A 87 4.90 -8.31 -0.33
C GLY A 87 4.35 -7.53 0.87
N GLY A 88 4.37 -6.19 0.81
CA GLY A 88 3.95 -5.31 1.90
C GLY A 88 2.48 -5.43 2.28
N TRP A 89 2.12 -5.02 3.50
CA TRP A 89 0.78 -5.26 4.08
C TRP A 89 -0.37 -4.70 3.25
N HIS A 90 -0.16 -3.57 2.56
CA HIS A 90 -1.15 -2.94 1.70
C HIS A 90 -1.39 -3.66 0.37
N PHE A 91 -0.42 -4.44 -0.11
CA PHE A 91 -0.42 -5.02 -1.45
C PHE A 91 -0.63 -6.55 -1.44
N SER A 92 -0.24 -7.22 -0.35
CA SER A 92 -0.22 -8.68 -0.26
C SER A 92 -1.54 -9.32 0.19
N ALA A 93 -2.70 -8.67 -0.02
CA ALA A 93 -3.95 -9.16 0.53
C ALA A 93 -4.29 -10.60 0.12
N MET A 94 -4.04 -10.97 -1.14
CA MET A 94 -4.28 -12.33 -1.66
C MET A 94 -3.09 -13.28 -1.53
N THR A 95 -1.89 -12.77 -1.28
CA THR A 95 -0.63 -13.53 -1.34
C THR A 95 0.05 -13.72 0.01
N ALA A 96 -0.38 -12.97 1.05
CA ALA A 96 0.21 -13.06 2.38
C ALA A 96 -0.01 -14.44 3.00
N THR A 97 1.09 -15.09 3.40
CA THR A 97 1.06 -16.38 4.10
C THR A 97 0.66 -16.24 5.57
N LYS A 98 0.84 -15.05 6.15
CA LYS A 98 0.44 -14.69 7.51
C LYS A 98 -0.61 -13.59 7.50
N SER A 99 -1.65 -13.74 8.33
CA SER A 99 -2.69 -12.72 8.50
C SER A 99 -2.20 -11.51 9.33
N GLY A 100 -1.22 -11.71 10.20
CA GLY A 100 -0.78 -10.71 11.18
C GLY A 100 -1.92 -10.20 12.09
N ARG A 101 -1.65 -9.17 12.90
CA ARG A 101 -2.65 -8.45 13.70
C ARG A 101 -3.87 -8.05 12.84
N PRO A 102 -5.11 -8.32 13.29
CA PRO A 102 -6.31 -7.85 12.63
C PRO A 102 -6.31 -6.33 12.41
N GLY A 103 -6.70 -5.92 11.20
CA GLY A 103 -6.95 -4.53 10.82
C GLY A 103 -8.44 -4.27 10.59
N GLU A 104 -8.76 -3.12 10.00
CA GLU A 104 -10.13 -2.85 9.56
C GLU A 104 -10.50 -3.74 8.35
N PRO A 105 -11.54 -4.58 8.45
CA PRO A 105 -12.02 -5.38 7.33
C PRO A 105 -12.68 -4.50 6.27
N TRP A 106 -12.82 -5.01 5.05
CA TRP A 106 -13.61 -4.36 4.01
C TRP A 106 -15.08 -4.62 4.27
N ILE A 107 -15.89 -3.58 4.42
CA ILE A 107 -17.31 -3.76 4.74
C ILE A 107 -18.15 -3.60 3.47
N ARG A 108 -18.72 -4.71 2.99
CA ARG A 108 -19.74 -4.66 1.94
C ARG A 108 -21.05 -4.21 2.56
N PHE A 109 -21.46 -3.00 2.20
CA PHE A 109 -22.75 -2.43 2.57
C PHE A 109 -23.69 -2.45 1.37
N ASP A 110 -24.88 -3.02 1.56
CA ASP A 110 -26.00 -2.92 0.60
C ASP A 110 -27.30 -2.54 1.34
N PRO A 111 -27.85 -1.33 1.09
CA PRO A 111 -29.05 -0.86 1.77
C PRO A 111 -30.31 -1.66 1.39
N LYS A 112 -30.37 -2.23 0.18
CA LYS A 112 -31.55 -2.93 -0.32
C LYS A 112 -31.81 -4.21 0.48
N THR A 113 -30.77 -4.99 0.73
CA THR A 113 -30.83 -6.23 1.52
C THR A 113 -30.56 -6.02 3.02
N GLY A 114 -30.18 -4.81 3.43
CA GLY A 114 -29.72 -4.50 4.79
C GLY A 114 -28.36 -5.12 5.12
N THR A 115 -27.56 -5.45 4.11
CA THR A 115 -26.28 -6.15 4.31
C THR A 115 -25.19 -5.22 4.82
N ILE A 116 -24.49 -5.68 5.85
CA ILE A 116 -23.24 -5.20 6.44
C ILE A 116 -22.36 -6.45 6.62
N LEU A 117 -21.53 -6.75 5.61
CA LEU A 117 -20.72 -7.96 5.56
C LEU A 117 -19.23 -7.62 5.63
N PRO A 118 -18.52 -7.98 6.73
CA PRO A 118 -17.07 -7.81 6.85
C PRO A 118 -16.31 -8.85 6.00
N LEU A 119 -15.39 -8.36 5.16
CA LEU A 119 -14.63 -9.14 4.20
C LEU A 119 -13.12 -8.95 4.39
N SER A 120 -12.37 -10.03 4.24
CA SER A 120 -10.91 -10.00 4.28
C SER A 120 -10.34 -11.26 3.65
N TYR A 121 -9.34 -11.12 2.78
CA TYR A 121 -8.52 -12.25 2.32
C TYR A 121 -7.59 -12.79 3.42
N ARG A 122 -7.32 -11.99 4.46
CA ARG A 122 -6.64 -12.45 5.67
C ARG A 122 -7.63 -13.11 6.59
N LYS A 123 -7.24 -14.24 7.18
CA LYS A 123 -8.06 -15.07 8.08
C LYS A 123 -8.23 -14.41 9.46
N TRP A 124 -8.89 -13.26 9.51
CA TRP A 124 -9.18 -12.53 10.74
C TRP A 124 -10.53 -12.98 11.33
N PRO A 125 -10.63 -13.16 12.65
CA PRO A 125 -11.90 -13.49 13.29
C PRO A 125 -13.02 -12.51 12.94
N GLY A 126 -14.21 -13.02 12.63
CA GLY A 126 -15.38 -12.21 12.29
C GLY A 126 -15.39 -11.61 10.88
N SER A 127 -14.44 -12.00 10.02
CA SER A 127 -14.44 -11.64 8.60
C SER A 127 -14.60 -12.87 7.71
N PHE A 128 -15.16 -12.66 6.52
CA PHE A 128 -15.34 -13.71 5.51
C PHE A 128 -14.37 -13.52 4.35
N ASP A 129 -13.87 -14.62 3.81
CA ASP A 129 -13.07 -14.59 2.58
C ASP A 129 -13.97 -14.13 1.42
N PRO A 130 -13.58 -13.12 0.64
CA PRO A 130 -14.34 -12.67 -0.53
C PRO A 130 -14.74 -13.82 -1.47
N LYS A 131 -13.88 -14.82 -1.66
CA LYS A 131 -14.16 -15.95 -2.56
C LYS A 131 -15.31 -16.83 -2.07
N THR A 132 -15.44 -17.02 -0.76
CA THR A 132 -16.49 -17.89 -0.19
C THR A 132 -17.88 -17.26 -0.27
N VAL A 133 -17.95 -15.95 -0.50
CA VAL A 133 -19.21 -15.20 -0.69
C VAL A 133 -19.47 -14.85 -2.15
N GLY A 134 -18.75 -15.49 -3.09
CA GLY A 134 -18.93 -15.34 -4.53
C GLY A 134 -18.44 -14.01 -5.11
N LEU A 135 -17.42 -13.40 -4.50
CA LEU A 135 -16.72 -12.24 -5.06
C LEU A 135 -15.42 -12.69 -5.72
N THR A 136 -15.28 -12.34 -6.99
CA THR A 136 -14.03 -12.45 -7.74
C THR A 136 -13.07 -11.31 -7.36
N ALA A 137 -11.80 -11.40 -7.74
CA ALA A 137 -10.86 -10.27 -7.60
C ALA A 137 -11.37 -8.99 -8.31
N TRP A 138 -12.08 -9.15 -9.43
CA TRP A 138 -12.72 -8.07 -10.18
C TRP A 138 -13.83 -7.40 -9.37
N ASP A 139 -14.78 -8.18 -8.86
CA ASP A 139 -15.87 -7.65 -8.02
C ASP A 139 -15.32 -6.91 -6.81
N PHE A 140 -14.30 -7.49 -6.16
CA PHE A 140 -13.66 -6.89 -5.00
C PHE A 140 -13.01 -5.54 -5.34
N THR A 141 -12.32 -5.47 -6.47
CA THR A 141 -11.67 -4.25 -6.95
C THR A 141 -12.68 -3.15 -7.26
N LEU A 142 -13.80 -3.46 -7.91
CA LEU A 142 -14.85 -2.46 -8.16
C LEU A 142 -15.57 -2.03 -6.87
N LEU A 143 -15.75 -2.95 -5.91
CA LEU A 143 -16.40 -2.66 -4.64
C LEU A 143 -15.53 -1.83 -3.68
N PHE A 144 -14.21 -1.99 -3.70
CA PHE A 144 -13.32 -1.44 -2.66
C PHE A 144 -12.13 -0.65 -3.19
N GLY A 145 -11.82 -0.75 -4.48
CA GLY A 145 -10.65 -0.16 -5.12
C GLY A 145 -10.49 1.34 -4.90
N ARG A 146 -11.60 2.07 -4.71
CA ARG A 146 -11.61 3.51 -4.36
C ARG A 146 -10.73 3.90 -3.15
N HIS A 147 -10.47 2.96 -2.23
CA HIS A 147 -9.63 3.17 -1.04
C HIS A 147 -8.50 2.13 -0.96
N MET A 148 -8.18 1.45 -2.06
CA MET A 148 -7.03 0.56 -2.18
C MET A 148 -5.89 1.27 -2.92
N PRO A 149 -4.62 1.06 -2.56
CA PRO A 149 -3.48 1.59 -3.29
C PRO A 149 -3.09 0.72 -4.51
N GLY A 150 -4.06 0.06 -5.13
CA GLY A 150 -3.84 -0.95 -6.18
C GLY A 150 -3.18 -2.24 -5.67
N SER A 151 -2.66 -3.03 -6.60
CA SER A 151 -2.13 -4.38 -6.38
C SER A 151 -3.11 -5.36 -5.71
N GLY A 152 -2.62 -6.53 -5.30
CA GLY A 152 -3.44 -7.57 -4.66
C GLY A 152 -4.65 -7.94 -5.52
N PRO A 153 -5.90 -7.77 -5.03
CA PRO A 153 -7.10 -8.03 -5.84
C PRO A 153 -7.21 -7.21 -7.12
N ALA A 154 -6.56 -6.04 -7.17
CA ALA A 154 -6.58 -5.18 -8.34
C ALA A 154 -5.50 -5.54 -9.37
N GLU A 155 -4.63 -6.48 -9.03
CA GLU A 155 -3.56 -7.01 -9.87
C GLU A 155 -3.48 -8.54 -9.69
N PRO A 156 -4.56 -9.27 -10.06
CA PRO A 156 -4.64 -10.70 -9.85
C PRO A 156 -3.62 -11.48 -10.70
N SER A 157 -3.33 -12.72 -10.30
CA SER A 157 -2.53 -13.64 -11.11
C SER A 157 -3.28 -14.03 -12.39
N ASP A 158 -2.54 -14.52 -13.39
CA ASP A 158 -3.15 -14.89 -14.66
C ASP A 158 -4.10 -16.09 -14.51
N GLU A 159 -3.86 -16.99 -13.55
CA GLU A 159 -4.79 -18.06 -13.22
C GLU A 159 -6.13 -17.53 -12.69
N GLU A 160 -6.12 -16.49 -11.85
CA GLU A 160 -7.34 -15.86 -11.35
C GLU A 160 -8.08 -15.11 -12.48
N VAL A 161 -7.35 -14.48 -13.42
CA VAL A 161 -7.95 -13.85 -14.60
C VAL A 161 -8.61 -14.91 -15.50
N LEU A 162 -7.91 -15.99 -15.81
CA LEU A 162 -8.40 -17.07 -16.67
C LEU A 162 -9.58 -17.83 -16.05
N ALA A 163 -9.65 -17.92 -14.72
CA ALA A 163 -10.77 -18.54 -14.02
C ALA A 163 -12.07 -17.72 -14.10
N HIS A 164 -11.98 -16.43 -14.45
CA HIS A 164 -13.08 -15.49 -14.49
C HIS A 164 -13.07 -14.69 -15.81
N PRO A 165 -13.33 -15.35 -16.97
CA PRO A 165 -13.26 -14.69 -18.28
C PRO A 165 -14.30 -13.58 -18.46
N GLU A 166 -15.36 -13.56 -17.66
CA GLU A 166 -16.33 -12.46 -17.58
C GLU A 166 -15.76 -11.19 -16.93
N ALA A 167 -14.64 -11.30 -16.20
CA ALA A 167 -13.97 -10.16 -15.63
C ALA A 167 -13.26 -9.37 -16.74
N ARG A 168 -13.56 -8.07 -16.82
CA ARG A 168 -13.17 -7.19 -17.92
C ARG A 168 -11.74 -6.67 -17.81
N TRP A 169 -10.82 -7.51 -17.34
CA TRP A 169 -9.39 -7.16 -17.15
C TRP A 169 -8.71 -6.74 -18.46
N ASN A 170 -9.11 -7.34 -19.59
CA ASN A 170 -8.56 -7.01 -20.91
C ASN A 170 -8.90 -5.57 -21.32
N VAL A 171 -10.16 -5.15 -21.06
CA VAL A 171 -10.66 -3.80 -21.34
C VAL A 171 -10.06 -2.79 -20.35
N SER A 172 -10.02 -3.16 -19.07
CA SER A 172 -9.78 -2.23 -17.96
C SER A 172 -8.33 -2.10 -17.57
N GLY A 173 -7.53 -3.12 -17.90
CA GLY A 173 -6.21 -3.36 -17.34
C GLY A 173 -6.22 -3.71 -15.86
N LYS A 174 -5.03 -3.99 -15.31
CA LYS A 174 -4.81 -4.19 -13.87
C LYS A 174 -4.46 -2.84 -13.21
N ALA A 175 -4.86 -2.63 -11.97
CA ALA A 175 -4.38 -1.49 -11.19
C ALA A 175 -3.15 -1.93 -10.37
N GLU A 176 -1.97 -1.60 -10.88
CA GLU A 176 -0.68 -1.83 -10.22
C GLU A 176 -0.57 -1.15 -8.85
N ALA A 177 0.43 -1.54 -8.06
CA ALA A 177 0.80 -0.87 -6.82
C ALA A 177 1.06 0.63 -7.08
N ASN A 178 0.17 1.47 -6.59
CA ASN A 178 0.20 2.90 -6.83
C ASN A 178 1.20 3.58 -5.89
N CYS A 179 2.46 3.67 -6.31
CA CYS A 179 3.52 4.35 -5.56
C CYS A 179 3.15 5.81 -5.23
N LEU A 180 2.49 6.49 -6.18
CA LEU A 180 2.14 7.90 -6.09
C LEU A 180 1.06 8.17 -5.03
N ALA A 181 0.21 7.20 -4.72
CA ALA A 181 -0.79 7.33 -3.66
C ALA A 181 -0.16 7.73 -2.32
N CYS A 182 1.06 7.27 -2.04
CA CYS A 182 1.79 7.55 -0.79
C CYS A 182 2.95 8.53 -0.99
N HIS A 183 3.70 8.42 -2.09
CA HIS A 183 4.96 9.14 -2.25
C HIS A 183 4.84 10.45 -3.03
N ASN A 184 3.73 10.71 -3.73
CA ASN A 184 3.60 11.92 -4.54
C ASN A 184 3.40 13.15 -3.65
N LYS A 185 4.36 14.06 -3.68
CA LYS A 185 4.32 15.35 -2.99
C LYS A 185 3.53 16.40 -3.78
N SER A 186 3.34 16.18 -5.08
CA SER A 186 2.60 17.10 -5.94
C SER A 186 1.19 17.36 -5.41
N ALA A 187 0.80 18.65 -5.39
CA ALA A 187 -0.56 19.06 -5.10
C ALA A 187 -1.59 18.57 -6.15
N ARG A 188 -1.12 17.98 -7.27
CA ARG A 188 -1.96 17.35 -8.29
C ARG A 188 -2.44 15.95 -7.89
N GLN A 189 -1.88 15.34 -6.83
CA GLN A 189 -2.31 14.02 -6.37
C GLN A 189 -3.73 14.07 -5.82
N ASP A 190 -4.67 13.37 -6.47
CA ASP A 190 -6.10 13.38 -6.16
C ASP A 190 -6.67 11.95 -5.93
N PRO A 191 -6.93 11.57 -4.66
CA PRO A 191 -7.60 10.32 -4.32
C PRO A 191 -9.05 10.22 -4.85
N SER A 192 -9.73 11.35 -5.05
CA SER A 192 -11.07 11.35 -5.65
C SER A 192 -10.99 10.97 -7.12
N GLU A 193 -9.97 11.43 -7.83
CA GLU A 193 -9.73 11.04 -9.21
C GLU A 193 -9.41 9.56 -9.32
N TRP A 194 -8.58 9.00 -8.42
CA TRP A 194 -8.38 7.55 -8.32
C TRP A 194 -9.73 6.82 -8.24
N ALA A 195 -10.59 7.20 -7.30
CA ALA A 195 -11.90 6.58 -7.13
C ALA A 195 -12.80 6.73 -8.37
N LYS A 196 -12.76 7.86 -9.08
CA LYS A 196 -13.49 8.02 -10.37
C LYS A 196 -13.01 7.01 -11.39
N GLN A 197 -11.69 6.86 -11.55
CA GLN A 197 -11.14 5.94 -12.54
C GLN A 197 -11.48 4.48 -12.20
N ILE A 198 -11.44 4.09 -10.91
CA ILE A 198 -11.92 2.76 -10.49
C ILE A 198 -13.39 2.54 -10.89
N LEU A 199 -14.27 3.51 -10.62
CA LEU A 199 -15.71 3.40 -10.95
C LEU A 199 -16.01 3.50 -12.45
N ARG A 200 -15.07 4.01 -13.24
CA ARG A 200 -15.12 4.01 -14.71
C ARG A 200 -14.58 2.72 -15.31
N GLU A 201 -14.14 1.78 -14.49
CA GLU A 201 -13.37 0.58 -14.89
C GLU A 201 -12.03 0.94 -15.56
N ASN A 202 -11.52 2.15 -15.39
CA ASN A 202 -10.26 2.62 -15.99
C ASN A 202 -9.05 2.21 -15.11
N LEU A 203 -8.92 0.92 -14.77
CA LEU A 203 -8.01 0.46 -13.73
C LEU A 203 -6.54 0.74 -14.04
N ARG A 204 -6.04 0.44 -15.25
CA ARG A 204 -4.64 0.75 -15.63
C ARG A 204 -4.33 2.25 -15.70
N TRP A 205 -5.34 3.06 -15.99
CA TRP A 205 -5.19 4.52 -16.10
C TRP A 205 -5.28 5.23 -14.75
N ALA A 206 -5.78 4.57 -13.71
CA ALA A 206 -6.14 5.18 -12.45
C ALA A 206 -4.98 5.90 -11.77
N ALA A 207 -3.78 5.30 -11.75
CA ALA A 207 -2.61 5.89 -11.13
C ALA A 207 -2.11 7.12 -11.91
N THR A 208 -2.15 7.07 -13.24
CA THR A 208 -1.77 8.18 -14.14
C THR A 208 -2.64 9.40 -13.90
N ALA A 209 -3.96 9.20 -13.85
CA ALA A 209 -4.93 10.26 -13.58
C ALA A 209 -4.76 10.83 -12.16
N ALA A 210 -4.79 9.96 -11.15
CA ALA A 210 -4.75 10.35 -9.76
C ALA A 210 -3.43 10.98 -9.35
N GLY A 211 -2.31 10.57 -9.96
CA GLY A 211 -1.00 11.19 -9.77
C GLY A 211 -0.86 12.56 -10.42
N GLY A 212 -1.82 12.94 -11.27
CA GLY A 212 -1.73 14.12 -12.11
C GLY A 212 -0.58 14.04 -13.12
N VAL A 213 -0.15 12.83 -13.50
CA VAL A 213 0.92 12.58 -14.47
C VAL A 213 0.41 12.83 -15.89
N GLY A 214 -0.85 12.45 -16.14
CA GLY A 214 -1.56 12.71 -17.39
C GLY A 214 -3.06 12.92 -17.12
N GLU A 215 -3.73 13.59 -18.04
CA GLU A 215 -5.19 13.71 -18.05
C GLU A 215 -5.78 12.44 -18.67
N VAL A 216 -6.72 11.80 -17.98
CA VAL A 216 -7.37 10.57 -18.44
C VAL A 216 -8.81 10.82 -18.81
N GLY A 217 -9.12 10.65 -20.10
CA GLY A 217 -10.47 10.70 -20.65
C GLY A 217 -11.08 9.30 -20.83
N GLY A 218 -12.32 9.24 -21.31
CA GLY A 218 -13.01 7.99 -21.65
C GLY A 218 -13.39 7.11 -20.45
N MET A 219 -14.12 6.02 -20.73
CA MET A 219 -14.65 5.10 -19.72
C MET A 219 -14.70 3.67 -20.24
N ALA A 220 -13.88 2.78 -19.69
CA ALA A 220 -13.86 1.36 -20.02
C ALA A 220 -15.20 0.67 -19.72
N SER A 221 -15.94 1.14 -18.72
CA SER A 221 -17.26 0.61 -18.35
C SER A 221 -18.34 0.78 -19.43
N ARG A 222 -18.09 1.61 -20.46
CA ARG A 222 -19.00 1.81 -21.59
C ARG A 222 -18.61 1.01 -22.84
N LEU A 223 -17.46 0.32 -22.81
CA LEU A 223 -16.96 -0.43 -23.94
C LEU A 223 -17.48 -1.87 -23.94
N LYS A 224 -17.49 -2.51 -25.10
CA LYS A 224 -17.79 -3.94 -25.21
C LYS A 224 -16.67 -4.76 -24.55
N GLU A 225 -17.01 -5.94 -24.03
CA GLU A 225 -16.05 -6.87 -23.42
C GLU A 225 -14.94 -7.34 -24.37
N THR A 226 -15.18 -7.25 -25.68
CA THR A 226 -14.24 -7.64 -26.72
C THR A 226 -13.25 -6.53 -27.10
N TRP A 227 -13.39 -5.32 -26.55
CA TRP A 227 -12.49 -4.22 -26.87
C TRP A 227 -11.14 -4.43 -26.19
N ASP A 228 -10.07 -4.20 -26.93
CA ASP A 228 -8.70 -4.13 -26.43
C ASP A 228 -8.11 -2.74 -26.67
N VAL A 229 -7.14 -2.35 -25.84
CA VAL A 229 -6.47 -1.04 -25.94
C VAL A 229 -5.81 -0.80 -27.31
N TYR A 230 -5.41 -1.87 -28.00
CA TYR A 230 -4.81 -1.78 -29.33
C TYR A 230 -5.82 -1.63 -30.47
N ASP A 231 -7.12 -1.84 -30.22
CA ASP A 231 -8.17 -1.58 -31.21
C ASP A 231 -8.27 -0.08 -31.57
N GLY A 232 -7.73 0.77 -30.70
CA GLY A 232 -7.69 2.22 -30.89
C GLY A 232 -9.04 2.88 -30.59
N PRO A 233 -9.32 4.04 -31.21
CA PRO A 233 -10.52 4.81 -30.91
C PRO A 233 -11.80 4.05 -31.29
N ASN A 234 -12.86 4.24 -30.51
CA ASN A 234 -14.19 3.80 -30.91
C ASN A 234 -14.69 4.67 -32.07
N LEU A 235 -14.68 4.11 -33.28
CA LEU A 235 -15.08 4.82 -34.51
C LEU A 235 -16.60 5.04 -34.59
N ASP A 236 -17.38 4.27 -33.85
CA ASP A 236 -18.83 4.27 -33.92
C ASP A 236 -19.49 5.20 -32.89
N ASP A 237 -18.75 5.62 -31.86
CA ASP A 237 -19.27 6.45 -30.77
C ASP A 237 -18.19 7.36 -30.16
N HIS A 238 -18.32 8.66 -30.47
CA HIS A 238 -17.42 9.72 -30.01
C HIS A 238 -17.98 10.53 -28.82
N GLU A 239 -19.15 10.17 -28.28
CA GLU A 239 -19.82 10.95 -27.24
C GLU A 239 -20.05 10.14 -25.95
N TRP A 240 -20.46 8.88 -26.08
CA TRP A 240 -20.82 8.03 -24.95
C TRP A 240 -19.76 6.98 -24.66
N ALA A 241 -19.50 6.05 -25.57
CA ALA A 241 -18.53 4.96 -25.41
C ALA A 241 -17.11 5.36 -25.88
N ILE A 242 -16.65 6.53 -25.42
CA ILE A 242 -15.29 7.03 -25.69
C ILE A 242 -14.28 6.15 -24.96
N VAL A 243 -13.31 5.63 -25.71
CA VAL A 243 -12.24 4.78 -25.15
C VAL A 243 -11.36 5.54 -24.17
N PRO A 244 -10.88 4.88 -23.10
CA PRO A 244 -9.89 5.48 -22.22
C PRO A 244 -8.63 5.90 -22.97
N SER A 245 -8.13 7.09 -22.68
CA SER A 245 -6.93 7.65 -23.30
C SER A 245 -6.21 8.56 -22.34
N VAL A 246 -4.90 8.74 -22.55
CA VAL A 246 -4.08 9.64 -21.75
C VAL A 246 -3.59 10.79 -22.60
N LYS A 247 -3.75 12.00 -22.08
CA LYS A 247 -3.06 13.19 -22.57
C LYS A 247 -2.01 13.62 -21.55
N TYR A 248 -0.76 13.37 -21.87
CA TYR A 248 0.36 13.84 -21.06
C TYR A 248 0.58 15.34 -21.26
N ARG A 249 0.99 16.04 -20.21
CA ARG A 249 1.46 17.43 -20.33
C ARG A 249 2.90 17.41 -20.81
N THR A 250 3.13 17.77 -22.07
CA THR A 250 4.46 17.86 -22.66
C THR A 250 5.43 18.72 -21.85
N ALA A 251 4.93 19.75 -21.16
CA ALA A 251 5.73 20.62 -20.28
C ALA A 251 6.31 19.92 -19.04
N ASP A 252 5.78 18.75 -18.63
CA ASP A 252 6.33 17.97 -17.51
C ASP A 252 7.53 17.09 -17.95
N PHE A 253 7.83 17.03 -19.26
CA PHE A 253 8.89 16.23 -19.85
C PHE A 253 10.06 17.11 -20.29
N ASP A 254 11.28 16.65 -20.04
CA ASP A 254 12.48 17.28 -20.60
C ASP A 254 12.72 16.88 -22.07
N SER A 255 13.74 17.47 -22.69
CA SER A 255 14.11 17.18 -24.08
C SER A 255 14.62 15.75 -24.33
N LYS A 256 14.76 14.94 -23.27
CA LYS A 256 15.12 13.51 -23.33
C LYS A 256 13.92 12.62 -22.97
N HIS A 257 12.72 13.19 -22.94
CA HIS A 257 11.47 12.51 -22.59
C HIS A 257 11.47 11.92 -21.17
N ARG A 258 12.19 12.53 -20.24
CA ARG A 258 12.14 12.19 -18.81
C ARG A 258 11.15 13.11 -18.11
N THR A 259 10.38 12.55 -17.19
CA THR A 259 9.45 13.29 -16.32
C THR A 259 10.06 13.47 -14.95
N PHE A 260 9.85 14.64 -14.36
CA PHE A 260 10.18 14.88 -12.96
C PHE A 260 9.01 14.44 -12.06
N PHE A 261 9.28 13.52 -11.13
CA PHE A 261 8.38 13.22 -10.03
C PHE A 261 8.79 13.98 -8.77
N ASP A 262 7.89 14.80 -8.26
CA ASP A 262 8.03 15.41 -6.94
C ASP A 262 7.62 14.39 -5.87
N LEU A 263 8.59 13.64 -5.34
CA LEU A 263 8.34 12.55 -4.38
C LEU A 263 8.87 12.87 -2.99
N ASN A 264 8.15 12.39 -1.97
CA ASN A 264 8.64 12.30 -0.61
C ASN A 264 9.19 10.90 -0.32
N TYR A 265 10.40 10.82 0.24
CA TYR A 265 10.89 9.56 0.83
C TYR A 265 9.93 9.09 1.95
N GLN A 266 9.60 9.98 2.88
CA GLN A 266 8.62 9.73 3.93
C GLN A 266 7.25 10.30 3.52
N PRO A 267 6.23 9.46 3.29
CA PRO A 267 4.89 9.91 2.94
C PRO A 267 4.36 10.99 3.89
N SER A 268 3.62 11.95 3.33
CA SER A 268 2.88 12.93 4.11
C SER A 268 1.62 12.30 4.71
N ASP A 269 1.20 12.75 5.89
CA ASP A 269 0.07 12.16 6.63
C ASP A 269 -1.25 12.20 5.86
N ASP A 270 -1.46 13.25 5.05
CA ASP A 270 -2.64 13.40 4.22
C ASP A 270 -2.81 12.24 3.22
N ARG A 271 -1.70 11.62 2.79
CA ARG A 271 -1.70 10.43 1.93
C ARG A 271 -2.25 9.21 2.66
N CYS A 272 -1.84 9.02 3.91
CA CYS A 272 -2.36 7.94 4.76
C CYS A 272 -3.84 8.19 5.10
N LEU A 273 -4.16 9.43 5.47
CA LEU A 273 -5.48 9.84 5.91
C LEU A 273 -6.55 9.76 4.79
N ALA A 274 -6.17 9.75 3.52
CA ALA A 274 -7.09 9.48 2.42
C ALA A 274 -7.85 8.13 2.58
N CYS A 275 -7.21 7.12 3.17
CA CYS A 275 -7.81 5.81 3.45
C CYS A 275 -7.99 5.51 4.94
N HIS A 276 -7.23 6.16 5.82
CA HIS A 276 -7.19 5.87 7.25
C HIS A 276 -7.90 6.91 8.14
N SER A 277 -8.50 7.97 7.58
CA SER A 277 -9.22 8.94 8.42
C SER A 277 -10.41 8.31 9.12
N VAL A 278 -10.59 8.71 10.38
CA VAL A 278 -11.73 8.41 11.22
C VAL A 278 -12.29 9.75 11.70
N SER A 279 -13.61 9.90 11.66
CA SER A 279 -14.28 11.12 12.12
C SER A 279 -15.50 10.79 12.96
N PRO A 280 -15.78 11.53 14.05
CA PRO A 280 -17.08 11.50 14.69
C PRO A 280 -18.17 11.83 13.66
N LYS A 281 -19.32 11.16 13.74
CA LYS A 281 -20.39 11.36 12.75
C LYS A 281 -20.91 12.80 12.77
N ASP A 282 -21.19 13.32 13.96
CA ASP A 282 -22.00 14.52 14.18
C ASP A 282 -21.17 15.75 14.57
N GLU A 283 -19.83 15.69 14.43
CA GLU A 283 -18.94 16.79 14.75
C GLU A 283 -18.42 17.49 13.49
N ALA A 284 -18.29 18.82 13.57
CA ALA A 284 -17.67 19.61 12.52
C ALA A 284 -16.15 19.41 12.52
N ARG A 285 -15.54 19.36 11.33
CA ARG A 285 -14.09 19.14 11.19
C ARG A 285 -13.23 20.11 12.01
N TRP A 286 -13.62 21.37 12.12
CA TRP A 286 -12.85 22.39 12.82
C TRP A 286 -12.86 22.22 14.35
N ASN A 287 -13.74 21.37 14.89
CA ASN A 287 -13.77 21.00 16.31
C ASN A 287 -12.84 19.82 16.62
N ALA A 288 -12.34 19.11 15.61
CA ALA A 288 -11.51 17.94 15.80
C ALA A 288 -10.05 18.37 16.00
N ASP A 289 -9.52 18.10 17.19
CA ASP A 289 -8.10 18.26 17.49
C ASP A 289 -7.26 17.17 16.80
N ALA A 290 -6.02 17.51 16.46
CA ALA A 290 -5.03 16.52 16.06
C ALA A 290 -4.58 15.69 17.28
N ASP A 291 -4.06 14.49 17.04
CA ASP A 291 -3.42 13.69 18.08
C ASP A 291 -2.20 14.43 18.67
N VAL A 292 -1.91 14.23 19.95
CA VAL A 292 -0.77 14.81 20.67
C VAL A 292 0.58 14.57 19.99
N HIS A 293 0.75 13.43 19.31
CA HIS A 293 1.95 13.11 18.54
C HIS A 293 2.08 14.00 17.30
N SER A 294 0.98 14.19 16.56
CA SER A 294 0.96 15.12 15.41
C SER A 294 1.17 16.57 15.84
N THR A 295 0.62 16.96 16.98
CA THR A 295 0.86 18.28 17.58
C THR A 295 2.34 18.48 17.95
N ALA A 296 3.02 17.41 18.37
CA ALA A 296 4.47 17.40 18.60
C ALA A 296 5.31 17.31 17.30
N GLY A 297 4.68 17.33 16.12
CA GLY A 297 5.34 17.30 14.82
C GLY A 297 5.68 15.90 14.30
N LEU A 298 5.22 14.83 14.96
CA LEU A 298 5.39 13.46 14.46
C LEU A 298 4.39 13.18 13.35
N LYS A 299 4.86 12.49 12.32
CA LYS A 299 4.09 12.00 11.17
C LYS A 299 3.74 10.54 11.34
N CYS A 300 2.75 10.07 10.57
CA CYS A 300 2.33 8.67 10.53
C CYS A 300 3.54 7.73 10.35
N ALA A 301 4.38 8.03 9.35
CA ALA A 301 5.53 7.22 9.00
C ALA A 301 6.72 7.35 9.99
N ASP A 302 6.65 8.20 11.03
CA ASP A 302 7.69 8.21 12.07
C ASP A 302 7.59 6.99 12.98
N CYS A 303 6.37 6.48 13.19
CA CYS A 303 6.07 5.24 13.92
C CYS A 303 5.84 4.08 12.95
N HIS A 304 5.04 4.30 11.90
CA HIS A 304 4.71 3.30 10.88
C HIS A 304 5.79 3.21 9.80
N ARG A 305 6.99 2.76 10.20
CA ARG A 305 8.14 2.63 9.30
C ARG A 305 8.15 1.31 8.56
N ASN A 306 8.82 1.29 7.42
CA ASN A 306 9.14 0.10 6.65
C ASN A 306 10.47 0.27 5.90
N ASP A 307 11.03 -0.84 5.48
CA ASP A 307 12.05 -0.91 4.44
C ASP A 307 11.39 -1.02 3.05
N LEU A 308 12.19 -1.36 2.03
CA LEU A 308 11.70 -1.59 0.67
C LEU A 308 10.58 -2.65 0.59
N GLY A 309 10.52 -3.60 1.53
CA GLY A 309 9.49 -4.64 1.57
C GLY A 309 8.09 -4.14 1.95
N HIS A 310 7.95 -2.87 2.33
CA HIS A 310 6.66 -2.26 2.69
C HIS A 310 5.87 -3.04 3.76
N ALA A 311 6.58 -3.83 4.58
CA ALA A 311 6.06 -4.45 5.78
C ALA A 311 5.99 -3.40 6.89
N ILE A 312 5.07 -2.44 6.73
CA ILE A 312 4.85 -1.31 7.62
C ILE A 312 4.62 -1.80 9.06
N VAL A 313 5.44 -1.29 9.97
CA VAL A 313 5.32 -1.50 11.42
C VAL A 313 3.94 -1.03 11.87
N ARG A 314 3.22 -1.85 12.64
CA ARG A 314 1.86 -1.58 13.13
C ARG A 314 1.82 -1.23 14.62
N GLY A 315 2.96 -1.31 15.30
CA GLY A 315 3.19 -0.69 16.61
C GLY A 315 2.58 -1.42 17.79
N TYR A 316 2.37 -2.74 17.68
CA TYR A 316 1.89 -3.56 18.80
C TYR A 316 3.03 -4.30 19.51
N GLU A 317 2.86 -4.54 20.80
CA GLU A 317 3.76 -5.39 21.57
C GLU A 317 3.79 -6.80 20.97
N GLY A 318 5.01 -7.33 20.75
CA GLY A 318 5.24 -8.64 20.12
C GLY A 318 5.56 -8.59 18.62
N GLU A 319 5.28 -7.49 17.92
CA GLU A 319 5.49 -7.37 16.47
C GLU A 319 6.94 -7.66 16.05
N ALA A 320 7.91 -7.21 16.85
CA ALA A 320 9.33 -7.43 16.58
C ALA A 320 9.70 -8.93 16.55
N ALA A 321 9.10 -9.73 17.43
CA ALA A 321 9.32 -11.17 17.48
C ALA A 321 8.55 -11.88 16.36
N GLU A 322 7.31 -11.48 16.08
CA GLU A 322 6.47 -12.06 15.02
C GLU A 322 7.06 -11.88 13.61
N THR A 323 7.63 -10.70 13.37
CA THR A 323 8.14 -10.29 12.06
C THR A 323 9.66 -10.47 11.92
N GLY A 324 10.39 -10.64 13.02
CA GLY A 324 11.85 -10.60 13.05
C GLY A 324 12.44 -9.18 12.93
N ASN A 325 11.61 -8.15 12.73
CA ASN A 325 12.06 -6.77 12.68
C ASN A 325 12.31 -6.23 14.10
N ARG A 326 13.55 -6.35 14.57
CA ARG A 326 13.96 -5.86 15.90
C ARG A 326 13.64 -4.39 16.15
N THR A 327 13.62 -3.55 15.10
CA THR A 327 13.32 -2.12 15.25
C THR A 327 11.86 -1.85 15.61
N ALA A 328 10.93 -2.76 15.26
CA ALA A 328 9.51 -2.63 15.60
C ALA A 328 9.27 -2.49 17.11
N GLY A 329 10.13 -3.11 17.94
CA GLY A 329 10.03 -2.99 19.41
C GLY A 329 10.20 -1.56 19.91
N SER A 330 10.96 -0.73 19.18
CA SER A 330 11.13 0.69 19.47
C SER A 330 9.95 1.57 19.04
N PHE A 331 9.00 1.05 18.26
CA PHE A 331 7.86 1.80 17.72
C PHE A 331 6.54 1.35 18.34
N THR A 332 6.61 0.87 19.59
CA THR A 332 5.43 0.63 20.44
C THR A 332 5.32 1.74 21.47
N CYS A 333 4.14 1.91 22.08
CA CYS A 333 3.95 2.86 23.18
C CYS A 333 4.99 2.62 24.28
N ARG A 334 5.14 1.35 24.69
CA ARG A 334 6.10 0.93 25.71
C ARG A 334 7.56 1.12 25.27
N GLY A 335 7.87 0.85 24.01
CA GLY A 335 9.22 1.05 23.45
C GLY A 335 9.64 2.52 23.50
N CYS A 336 8.82 3.43 22.98
CA CYS A 336 9.12 4.86 22.96
C CYS A 336 9.15 5.47 24.37
N HIS A 337 8.14 5.19 25.19
CA HIS A 337 7.94 5.89 26.47
C HIS A 337 8.71 5.26 27.64
N LEU A 338 8.88 3.94 27.65
CA LEU A 338 9.49 3.20 28.78
C LEU A 338 10.83 2.55 28.42
N GLY A 339 11.15 2.39 27.14
CA GLY A 339 12.35 1.69 26.71
C GLY A 339 12.23 0.17 26.85
N GLU A 340 11.01 -0.34 27.00
CA GLU A 340 10.74 -1.74 27.35
C GLU A 340 10.20 -2.55 26.15
N ASN A 341 10.44 -3.86 26.12
CA ASN A 341 9.75 -4.79 25.22
C ASN A 341 8.43 -5.29 25.83
N GLU A 342 7.75 -6.22 25.15
CA GLU A 342 6.51 -6.83 25.63
C GLU A 342 6.66 -7.44 27.05
N ALA A 343 7.80 -8.08 27.35
CA ALA A 343 8.10 -8.67 28.65
C ALA A 343 8.39 -7.64 29.76
N GLY A 344 8.54 -6.35 29.42
CA GLY A 344 8.90 -5.29 30.36
C GLY A 344 10.41 -5.15 30.56
N GLU A 345 11.23 -5.77 29.71
CA GLU A 345 12.68 -5.68 29.78
C GLU A 345 13.17 -4.44 29.03
N LYS A 346 14.10 -3.69 29.64
CA LYS A 346 14.74 -2.51 29.06
C LYS A 346 15.65 -2.90 27.89
N SER A 347 15.07 -2.99 26.71
CA SER A 347 15.70 -3.56 25.50
C SER A 347 15.83 -2.55 24.36
N VAL A 348 15.21 -1.36 24.50
CA VAL A 348 15.31 -0.25 23.56
C VAL A 348 15.50 1.06 24.30
N VAL A 349 15.92 2.11 23.59
CA VAL A 349 16.20 3.43 24.19
C VAL A 349 14.88 4.17 24.45
N PRO A 350 14.55 4.53 25.70
CA PRO A 350 13.38 5.36 26.01
C PRO A 350 13.57 6.81 25.51
N GLY A 351 12.48 7.56 25.39
CA GLY A 351 12.53 8.95 24.94
C GLY A 351 12.66 9.11 23.42
N ARG A 352 12.45 8.02 22.67
CA ARG A 352 12.51 8.04 21.21
C ARG A 352 11.54 9.09 20.65
N LEU A 353 12.01 9.88 19.68
CA LEU A 353 11.26 10.99 19.08
C LEU A 353 10.71 12.01 20.10
N GLY A 354 11.38 12.16 21.25
CA GLY A 354 10.96 13.08 22.30
C GLY A 354 9.83 12.55 23.19
N ALA A 355 9.54 11.26 23.17
CA ALA A 355 8.49 10.66 23.99
C ALA A 355 8.72 10.90 25.50
N PRO A 356 7.76 11.50 26.22
CA PRO A 356 7.90 11.73 27.66
C PRO A 356 7.81 10.42 28.46
N TYR A 357 8.52 10.33 29.59
CA TYR A 357 8.38 9.19 30.50
C TYR A 357 7.12 9.32 31.37
N PRO A 358 6.18 8.36 31.32
CA PRO A 358 4.93 8.48 32.04
C PRO A 358 5.07 7.95 33.47
N LYS A 359 5.01 8.86 34.46
CA LYS A 359 5.16 8.51 35.89
C LYS A 359 4.03 7.64 36.44
N HIS A 360 2.80 7.84 35.92
CA HIS A 360 1.60 7.12 36.34
C HIS A 360 1.37 7.03 37.87
N THR A 361 1.74 8.07 38.62
CA THR A 361 1.61 8.09 40.08
C THR A 361 0.16 7.88 40.51
N GLY A 362 -0.07 6.91 41.40
CA GLY A 362 -1.40 6.59 41.92
C GLY A 362 -2.21 5.58 41.10
N LEU A 363 -1.73 5.10 39.95
CA LEU A 363 -2.41 4.05 39.19
C LEU A 363 -2.11 2.65 39.74
N PRO A 364 -3.13 1.81 40.01
CA PRO A 364 -2.92 0.44 40.47
C PRO A 364 -2.19 -0.43 39.44
N LEU A 365 -1.22 -1.24 39.89
CA LEU A 365 -0.36 -2.06 39.03
C LEU A 365 -1.13 -3.04 38.11
N VAL A 366 -2.35 -3.43 38.49
CA VAL A 366 -3.20 -4.29 37.66
C VAL A 366 -3.54 -3.66 36.30
N HIS A 367 -3.57 -2.33 36.20
CA HIS A 367 -3.85 -1.62 34.94
C HIS A 367 -2.76 -1.91 33.90
N PHE A 368 -1.48 -1.83 34.28
CA PHE A 368 -0.36 -2.11 33.36
C PHE A 368 -0.30 -3.58 32.91
N LYS A 369 -0.83 -4.50 33.74
CA LYS A 369 -0.93 -5.92 33.42
C LYS A 369 -2.09 -6.23 32.48
N ARG A 370 -3.24 -5.58 32.67
CA ARG A 370 -4.51 -5.96 31.99
C ARG A 370 -4.93 -5.03 30.87
N LEU A 371 -4.49 -3.78 30.84
CA LEU A 371 -4.92 -2.78 29.87
C LEU A 371 -3.79 -2.49 28.88
N ALA A 372 -4.15 -2.27 27.62
CA ALA A 372 -3.28 -1.63 26.65
C ALA A 372 -3.16 -0.13 26.95
N CYS A 373 -2.03 0.49 26.56
CA CYS A 373 -1.80 1.93 26.76
C CYS A 373 -2.93 2.79 26.14
N THR A 374 -3.45 2.33 25.01
CA THR A 374 -4.52 3.00 24.24
C THR A 374 -5.86 3.04 24.97
N VAL A 375 -6.09 2.25 26.02
CA VAL A 375 -7.33 2.35 26.83
C VAL A 375 -7.49 3.73 27.47
N CYS A 376 -6.38 4.32 27.93
CA CYS A 376 -6.39 5.64 28.56
C CYS A 376 -5.87 6.75 27.64
N HIS A 377 -5.08 6.41 26.62
CA HIS A 377 -4.36 7.38 25.78
C HIS A 377 -4.84 7.46 24.33
N SER A 378 -5.96 6.83 23.96
CA SER A 378 -6.48 6.86 22.60
C SER A 378 -8.00 6.85 22.55
N GLY A 379 -8.55 7.49 21.52
CA GLY A 379 -9.99 7.56 21.27
C GLY A 379 -10.67 8.70 22.05
N SER A 380 -12.01 8.72 21.99
CA SER A 380 -12.80 9.71 22.72
C SER A 380 -12.58 9.60 24.24
N MET A 381 -12.68 10.74 24.93
CA MET A 381 -12.74 10.76 26.40
C MET A 381 -13.87 9.84 26.91
N PRO A 382 -13.66 9.13 28.04
CA PRO A 382 -14.71 8.31 28.63
C PRO A 382 -15.98 9.13 28.88
N LYS A 383 -17.11 8.63 28.39
CA LYS A 383 -18.44 9.20 28.57
C LYS A 383 -19.48 8.09 28.68
N GLU A 384 -20.71 8.44 29.05
CA GLU A 384 -21.83 7.51 28.98
C GLU A 384 -22.15 7.18 27.51
N GLY A 385 -22.26 5.89 27.20
CA GLY A 385 -22.49 5.40 25.85
C GLY A 385 -21.25 5.38 24.95
N PHE A 386 -21.48 5.15 23.66
CA PHE A 386 -20.43 5.05 22.64
C PHE A 386 -20.47 6.25 21.70
N THR A 387 -19.32 6.62 21.12
CA THR A 387 -19.24 7.59 20.02
C THR A 387 -19.49 6.88 18.69
N ARG A 388 -20.42 7.39 17.89
CA ARG A 388 -20.55 6.97 16.49
C ARG A 388 -19.48 7.65 15.64
N VAL A 389 -18.72 6.84 14.91
CA VAL A 389 -17.67 7.30 14.01
C VAL A 389 -17.91 6.80 12.59
N ARG A 390 -17.19 7.42 11.65
CA ARG A 390 -17.12 7.02 10.25
C ARG A 390 -15.64 6.82 9.88
N THR A 391 -15.33 5.73 9.19
CA THR A 391 -13.98 5.48 8.65
C THR A 391 -13.97 5.71 7.14
N SER A 392 -12.83 6.11 6.57
CA SER A 392 -12.76 6.38 5.13
C SER A 392 -13.09 5.16 4.28
N ARG A 393 -12.60 3.98 4.67
CA ARG A 393 -12.83 2.72 3.95
C ARG A 393 -14.27 2.22 4.05
N ALA A 394 -14.82 2.12 5.26
CA ALA A 394 -16.17 1.59 5.46
C ALA A 394 -17.26 2.58 5.00
N ASN A 395 -17.10 3.87 5.31
CA ASN A 395 -18.09 4.90 5.06
C ASN A 395 -17.83 5.72 3.78
N ARG A 396 -16.82 5.35 2.99
CA ARG A 396 -16.49 5.98 1.70
C ARG A 396 -16.16 7.48 1.80
N LEU A 397 -15.46 7.88 2.87
CA LEU A 397 -15.09 9.28 3.09
C LEU A 397 -13.94 9.72 2.18
N GLY A 398 -13.75 11.03 2.05
CA GLY A 398 -12.59 11.61 1.35
C GLY A 398 -12.65 11.56 -0.18
N ILE A 399 -13.78 11.14 -0.76
CA ILE A 399 -14.00 11.11 -2.19
C ILE A 399 -14.99 12.21 -2.57
N TYR A 400 -14.54 13.17 -3.36
CA TYR A 400 -15.30 14.36 -3.74
C TYR A 400 -15.73 14.31 -5.21
N GLY A 401 -16.92 14.83 -5.50
CA GLY A 401 -17.41 15.03 -6.88
C GLY A 401 -17.84 13.77 -7.64
N VAL A 402 -17.77 12.57 -7.05
CA VAL A 402 -18.03 11.30 -7.75
C VAL A 402 -19.43 10.76 -7.55
N ALA A 403 -19.95 10.79 -6.32
CA ALA A 403 -21.22 10.15 -5.99
C ALA A 403 -21.88 10.73 -4.75
N LYS A 404 -23.21 10.79 -4.77
CA LYS A 404 -24.07 11.08 -3.61
C LYS A 404 -24.33 9.80 -2.80
N TRP A 405 -23.30 9.01 -2.52
CA TRP A 405 -23.48 7.81 -1.70
C TRP A 405 -23.68 8.18 -0.23
N SER A 406 -24.44 7.35 0.48
CA SER A 406 -24.53 7.46 1.93
C SER A 406 -23.17 7.19 2.56
N THR A 407 -22.70 8.15 3.36
CA THR A 407 -21.53 8.00 4.23
C THR A 407 -21.92 7.68 5.67
N ASP A 408 -23.21 7.55 5.94
CA ASP A 408 -23.73 7.29 7.28
C ASP A 408 -23.61 5.82 7.69
N LEU A 409 -23.54 4.90 6.71
CA LEU A 409 -23.50 3.47 6.93
C LEU A 409 -22.22 2.84 6.35
N PRO A 410 -21.71 1.78 6.99
CA PRO A 410 -22.24 1.13 8.19
C PRO A 410 -22.06 1.99 9.47
N ALA A 411 -22.89 1.73 10.48
CA ALA A 411 -22.73 2.38 11.78
C ALA A 411 -21.54 1.74 12.52
N VAL A 412 -20.51 2.55 12.76
CA VAL A 412 -19.32 2.15 13.52
C VAL A 412 -19.32 2.91 14.83
N ILE A 413 -19.06 2.22 15.95
CA ILE A 413 -19.01 2.82 17.29
C ILE A 413 -17.68 2.56 17.99
N GLU A 414 -17.22 3.53 18.78
CA GLU A 414 -16.00 3.44 19.60
C GLU A 414 -16.09 4.30 20.88
N PRO A 415 -15.24 4.03 21.89
CA PRO A 415 -14.46 2.80 22.06
C PRO A 415 -15.32 1.67 22.65
N VAL A 416 -15.19 0.46 22.10
CA VAL A 416 -15.67 -0.78 22.74
C VAL A 416 -14.46 -1.51 23.33
N TYR A 417 -14.46 -1.73 24.64
CA TYR A 417 -13.33 -2.39 25.31
C TYR A 417 -13.47 -3.91 25.24
N ALA A 418 -12.52 -4.56 24.58
CA ALA A 418 -12.46 -6.00 24.45
C ALA A 418 -11.02 -6.49 24.66
N LYS A 419 -10.87 -7.79 24.95
CA LYS A 419 -9.56 -8.42 25.02
C LYS A 419 -9.01 -8.63 23.62
N ASP A 420 -7.77 -8.22 23.39
CA ASP A 420 -7.04 -8.53 22.18
C ASP A 420 -6.40 -9.94 22.23
N GLU A 421 -5.71 -10.31 21.15
CA GLU A 421 -5.01 -11.59 21.01
C GLU A 421 -3.93 -11.81 22.09
N ARG A 422 -3.50 -10.75 22.79
CA ARG A 422 -2.52 -10.76 23.88
C ARG A 422 -3.20 -10.74 25.26
N ASN A 423 -4.52 -10.97 25.30
CA ASN A 423 -5.35 -11.01 26.51
C ASN A 423 -5.33 -9.68 27.30
N LYS A 424 -4.98 -8.56 26.65
CA LYS A 424 -5.10 -7.21 27.21
C LYS A 424 -6.38 -6.57 26.72
N ILE A 425 -7.02 -5.80 27.60
CA ILE A 425 -8.18 -4.98 27.25
C ILE A 425 -7.65 -3.80 26.42
N ALA A 426 -8.20 -3.60 25.23
CA ALA A 426 -7.88 -2.52 24.32
C ALA A 426 -9.17 -1.86 23.80
N PRO A 427 -9.12 -0.60 23.31
CA PRO A 427 -10.24 -0.01 22.61
C PRO A 427 -10.37 -0.61 21.20
N HIS A 428 -11.59 -0.99 20.83
CA HIS A 428 -11.95 -1.48 19.51
C HIS A 428 -13.08 -0.63 18.93
N ARG A 429 -13.20 -0.70 17.60
CA ARG A 429 -14.40 -0.28 16.88
C ARG A 429 -15.33 -1.47 16.73
N LEU A 430 -16.61 -1.26 16.95
CA LEU A 430 -17.63 -2.27 16.70
C LEU A 430 -18.47 -1.84 15.50
N VAL A 431 -18.69 -2.81 14.60
CA VAL A 431 -19.76 -2.79 13.61
C VAL A 431 -20.61 -4.02 13.86
N TRP A 432 -21.94 -3.88 13.78
CA TRP A 432 -22.84 -5.02 13.88
C TRP A 432 -22.99 -5.67 12.50
N PRO A 433 -22.48 -6.88 12.27
CA PRO A 433 -22.68 -7.55 11.00
C PRO A 433 -24.16 -7.93 10.83
N ALA A 434 -24.67 -7.76 9.62
CA ALA A 434 -26.03 -8.12 9.26
C ALA A 434 -25.99 -8.62 7.81
N PHE A 435 -26.30 -9.88 7.55
CA PHE A 435 -26.24 -10.42 6.19
C PHE A 435 -27.12 -11.66 6.06
N TRP A 436 -27.50 -11.96 4.83
CA TRP A 436 -28.19 -13.20 4.48
C TRP A 436 -27.17 -14.31 4.33
N ALA A 437 -27.50 -15.51 4.82
CA ALA A 437 -26.59 -16.65 4.78
C ALA A 437 -27.35 -17.96 4.59
N LYS A 438 -26.69 -18.93 3.96
CA LYS A 438 -27.13 -20.33 3.98
C LYS A 438 -26.51 -21.02 5.19
N MET A 439 -27.33 -21.76 5.92
CA MET A 439 -26.85 -22.67 6.97
C MET A 439 -26.40 -23.98 6.32
N SER A 440 -25.13 -24.34 6.51
CA SER A 440 -24.58 -25.64 6.14
C SER A 440 -24.15 -26.37 7.42
N GLY A 441 -25.09 -27.08 8.04
CA GLY A 441 -24.89 -27.64 9.38
C GLY A 441 -24.67 -26.52 10.42
N LYS A 442 -23.47 -26.46 11.00
CA LYS A 442 -23.07 -25.40 11.96
C LYS A 442 -22.35 -24.22 11.29
N GLU A 443 -22.04 -24.32 10.01
CA GLU A 443 -21.36 -23.26 9.27
C GLU A 443 -22.37 -22.26 8.71
N VAL A 444 -22.04 -20.98 8.84
CA VAL A 444 -22.78 -19.85 8.29
C VAL A 444 -22.04 -19.40 7.03
N VAL A 445 -22.64 -19.60 5.85
CA VAL A 445 -22.06 -19.18 4.57
C VAL A 445 -22.84 -17.96 4.07
N PRO A 446 -22.25 -16.74 4.11
CA PRO A 446 -22.94 -15.55 3.62
C PRO A 446 -23.27 -15.66 2.13
N LEU A 447 -24.42 -15.12 1.76
CA LEU A 447 -24.85 -14.98 0.39
C LEU A 447 -24.39 -13.64 -0.17
N LYS A 448 -24.21 -13.57 -1.49
CA LYS A 448 -23.98 -12.32 -2.23
C LYS A 448 -25.26 -11.47 -2.14
N PRO A 449 -25.19 -10.20 -1.69
CA PRO A 449 -26.32 -9.26 -1.85
C PRO A 449 -26.68 -9.05 -3.33
N GLU A 450 -27.98 -9.07 -3.65
CA GLU A 450 -28.56 -8.88 -5.01
C GLU A 450 -29.75 -7.90 -5.04
#